data_AF-X1JDY9-F1
#
_entry.id   AF-X1JDY9-F1
#
_cell.length_a   1.000
_cell.length_b   1.000
_cell.length_c   1.000
_cell.angle_alpha   90.00
_cell.angle_beta   90.00
_cell.angle_gamma   90.00
#
_symmetry.space_group_name_H-M   'P 1'
#
loop_
_entity.id
_entity.type
_entity.pdbx_description
1 polymer ?
#
loop_
_entity_poly.entity_id
_entity_poly.type
_entity_poly.pdbx_seq_one_letter_code
_entity_poly.pdbx_strand_id
1 'polypeptide(L)'
;VEKIKRKRVTSATIKSWENGTESPTYAQLERLAYEIYKRPLALFFFPEPPQEETPQQSFRTLPESEISLMEPRLRYLIRQARVMQINLAELNDGVNPAKHQILKDLSFKPNSSVPEMTAKVRKYLGVDLVTQNSWSNADEAFKAWRNTLED
;
A
#
# COMPACT_ATOMS: atom_id res chain seq x y z
N VAL A 1 20.31 -4.89 -4.44
CA VAL A 1 21.37 -3.84 -4.43
C VAL A 1 21.85 -3.47 -5.85
N GLU A 2 21.18 -3.90 -6.93
CA GLU A 2 21.66 -3.67 -8.32
C GLU A 2 21.34 -2.30 -8.96
N LYS A 3 20.62 -1.39 -8.28
CA LYS A 3 20.23 -0.08 -8.86
C LYS A 3 21.21 1.07 -8.61
N ILE A 4 22.44 0.79 -8.14
CA ILE A 4 23.48 1.81 -7.89
C ILE A 4 24.31 2.15 -9.14
N LYS A 5 24.01 1.58 -10.32
CA LYS A 5 24.65 1.96 -11.61
C LYS A 5 24.18 3.31 -12.19
N ARG A 6 23.57 4.21 -11.40
CA ARG A 6 23.36 5.61 -11.78
C ARG A 6 24.38 6.52 -11.07
N LYS A 7 25.60 6.50 -11.62
CA LYS A 7 26.74 7.45 -11.52
C LYS A 7 26.96 8.16 -10.17
N ARG A 8 28.14 7.86 -9.59
CA ARG A 8 28.94 8.55 -8.55
C ARG A 8 28.87 8.07 -7.10
N VAL A 9 28.08 7.06 -6.75
CA VAL A 9 28.20 6.41 -5.43
C VAL A 9 28.41 4.93 -5.66
N THR A 10 29.53 4.38 -5.20
CA THR A 10 29.83 2.95 -5.34
C THR A 10 29.37 2.21 -4.10
N SER A 11 29.26 0.87 -4.17
CA SER A 11 29.01 0.06 -2.97
C SER A 11 30.08 0.26 -1.89
N ALA A 12 31.33 0.51 -2.29
CA ALA A 12 32.42 0.84 -1.37
C ALA A 12 32.19 2.17 -0.64
N THR A 13 31.72 3.19 -1.36
CA THR A 13 31.35 4.49 -0.78
C THR A 13 30.17 4.39 0.19
N ILE A 14 29.16 3.57 -0.13
CA ILE A 14 28.05 3.33 0.83
C ILE A 14 28.58 2.67 2.09
N LYS A 15 29.45 1.66 1.97
CA LYS A 15 30.07 0.99 3.11
C LYS A 15 30.94 1.92 3.95
N SER A 16 31.67 2.86 3.35
CA SER A 16 32.46 3.85 4.10
C SER A 16 31.56 4.78 4.92
N TRP A 17 30.38 5.14 4.40
CA TRP A 17 29.37 5.89 5.14
C TRP A 17 28.75 5.06 6.27
N GLU A 18 28.36 3.80 6.00
CA GLU A 18 27.75 2.91 6.99
C GLU A 18 28.71 2.56 8.15
N ASN A 19 30.01 2.50 7.88
CA ASN A 19 31.04 2.27 8.90
C ASN A 19 31.49 3.55 9.61
N GLY A 20 30.97 4.72 9.23
CA GLY A 20 31.33 6.01 9.82
C GLY A 20 32.73 6.53 9.47
N THR A 21 33.41 5.93 8.48
CA THR A 21 34.75 6.39 8.05
C THR A 21 34.67 7.61 7.14
N GLU A 22 33.55 7.78 6.44
CA GLU A 22 33.23 8.95 5.61
C GLU A 22 31.77 9.36 5.84
N SER A 23 31.33 10.46 5.24
CA SER A 23 29.92 10.85 5.26
C SER A 23 29.51 11.48 3.92
N PRO A 24 28.25 11.31 3.50
CA PRO A 24 27.74 11.94 2.29
C PRO A 24 27.68 13.47 2.49
N THR A 25 27.88 14.22 1.40
CA THR A 25 27.52 15.64 1.40
C THR A 25 26.01 15.81 1.49
N TYR A 26 25.54 16.99 1.91
CA TYR A 26 24.10 17.27 1.99
C TYR A 26 23.37 17.00 0.67
N ALA A 27 23.92 17.44 -0.47
CA ALA A 27 23.33 17.21 -1.79
C ALA A 27 23.31 15.71 -2.17
N GLN A 28 24.31 14.93 -1.74
CA GLN A 28 24.29 13.47 -1.92
C GLN A 28 23.21 12.83 -1.06
N LEU A 29 23.07 13.25 0.20
CA LEU A 29 22.08 12.74 1.13
C LEU A 29 20.64 13.07 0.66
N GLU A 30 20.42 14.29 0.19
CA GLU A 30 19.15 14.73 -0.39
C GLU A 30 18.73 13.85 -1.58
N ARG A 31 19.69 13.58 -2.48
CA ARG A 31 19.48 12.68 -3.62
C ARG A 31 19.18 11.25 -3.18
N LEU A 32 19.90 10.71 -2.19
CA LEU A 32 19.61 9.39 -1.63
C LEU A 32 18.17 9.34 -1.08
N ALA A 33 17.81 10.34 -0.26
CA ALA A 33 16.51 10.43 0.38
C ALA A 33 15.37 10.48 -0.64
N TYR A 34 15.40 11.43 -1.58
CA TYR A 34 14.27 11.70 -2.47
C TYR A 34 14.26 10.89 -3.75
N GLU A 35 15.41 10.58 -4.36
CA GLU A 35 15.42 9.88 -5.64
C GLU A 35 15.47 8.35 -5.48
N ILE A 36 16.22 7.85 -4.49
CA ILE A 36 16.52 6.44 -4.35
C ILE A 36 15.63 5.77 -3.32
N TYR A 37 15.68 6.22 -2.06
CA TYR A 37 14.98 5.57 -0.96
C TYR A 37 13.51 5.99 -0.84
N LYS A 38 13.16 7.16 -1.41
CA LYS A 38 11.83 7.76 -1.30
C LYS A 38 11.44 7.89 0.17
N ARG A 39 12.30 8.56 0.93
CA ARG A 39 12.22 8.76 2.38
C ARG A 39 12.43 10.25 2.70
N PRO A 40 11.78 10.79 3.75
CA PRO A 40 12.08 12.13 4.23
C PRO A 40 13.57 12.26 4.58
N LEU A 41 14.18 13.39 4.20
CA LEU A 41 15.58 13.66 4.48
C LEU A 41 15.89 13.67 5.98
N ALA A 42 14.95 14.13 6.80
CA ALA A 42 15.07 14.17 8.26
C ALA A 42 15.39 12.80 8.89
N LEU A 43 14.96 11.69 8.27
CA LEU A 43 15.21 10.34 8.80
C LEU A 43 16.70 10.00 8.88
N PHE A 44 17.53 10.59 8.04
CA PHE A 44 18.99 10.34 8.05
C PHE A 44 19.70 11.05 9.21
N PHE A 45 19.02 11.93 9.92
CA PHE A 45 19.54 12.64 11.09
C PHE A 45 18.99 12.08 12.41
N PHE A 46 18.19 11.01 12.36
CA PHE A 46 17.72 10.33 13.56
C PHE A 46 18.85 9.47 14.13
N PRO A 47 18.95 9.35 15.47
CA PRO A 47 19.96 8.49 16.09
C PRO A 47 19.79 7.02 15.71
N GLU A 48 18.54 6.60 15.50
CA GLU A 48 18.17 5.25 15.07
C GLU A 48 16.98 5.32 14.09
N PRO A 49 16.85 4.35 13.16
CA PRO A 49 15.71 4.30 12.24
C PRO A 49 14.40 4.15 13.03
N PRO A 50 13.33 4.89 12.65
CA PRO A 50 12.05 4.77 13.34
C PRO A 50 11.45 3.38 13.11
N GLN A 51 10.65 2.92 14.07
CA GLN A 51 9.86 1.71 13.87
C GLN A 51 8.83 1.92 12.77
N GLU A 52 8.82 1.00 11.81
CA GLU A 52 7.83 0.99 10.73
C GLU A 52 6.88 -0.18 10.96
N GLU A 53 5.57 0.10 10.91
CA GLU A 53 4.58 -0.94 10.74
C GLU A 53 4.81 -1.61 9.39
N THR A 54 5.26 -2.86 9.42
CA THR A 54 5.41 -3.69 8.24
C THR A 54 4.03 -4.13 7.73
N PRO A 55 3.89 -4.48 6.44
CA PRO A 55 2.63 -5.04 5.91
C PRO A 55 2.20 -6.38 6.55
N GLN A 56 2.89 -6.85 7.59
CA GLN A 56 2.74 -8.14 8.25
C GLN A 56 1.33 -8.39 8.84
N GLN A 57 0.48 -7.37 8.93
CA GLN A 57 -0.86 -7.50 9.52
C GLN A 57 -2.03 -7.51 8.53
N SER A 58 -1.84 -7.11 7.26
CA SER A 58 -2.95 -7.02 6.30
C SER A 58 -3.03 -8.16 5.29
N PHE A 59 -1.93 -8.90 5.11
CA PHE A 59 -1.91 -10.10 4.28
C PHE A 59 -1.87 -11.31 5.20
N ARG A 60 -3.04 -11.78 5.64
CA ARG A 60 -3.22 -12.95 6.52
C ARG A 60 -2.59 -14.26 5.99
N THR A 61 -1.93 -14.23 4.84
CA THR A 61 -1.38 -15.35 4.09
C THR A 61 0.05 -15.13 3.59
N LEU A 62 0.68 -13.96 3.79
CA LEU A 62 2.01 -13.69 3.22
C LEU A 62 3.12 -13.89 4.27
N PRO A 63 4.05 -14.83 4.08
CA PRO A 63 5.18 -15.05 4.99
C PRO A 63 6.11 -13.83 5.07
N GLU A 64 6.77 -13.62 6.21
CA GLU A 64 7.73 -12.51 6.39
C GLU A 64 8.90 -12.58 5.39
N SER A 65 9.31 -13.78 5.00
CA SER A 65 10.33 -14.01 3.97
C SER A 65 9.93 -13.40 2.62
N GLU A 66 8.66 -13.49 2.23
CA GLU A 66 8.17 -12.88 0.99
C GLU A 66 8.10 -11.35 1.08
N ILE A 67 7.81 -10.80 2.27
CA ILE A 67 7.86 -9.35 2.52
C ILE A 67 9.27 -8.81 2.30
N SER A 68 10.30 -9.55 2.74
CA SER A 68 11.70 -9.17 2.54
C SER A 68 12.09 -9.10 1.05
N LEU A 69 11.48 -9.98 0.23
CA LEU A 69 11.69 -10.09 -1.21
C LEU A 69 10.87 -9.06 -2.02
N MET A 70 9.98 -8.29 -1.39
CA MET A 70 9.19 -7.30 -2.10
C MET A 70 10.06 -6.29 -2.84
N GLU A 71 9.69 -6.06 -4.10
CA GLU A 71 10.31 -5.03 -4.93
C GLU A 71 10.24 -3.65 -4.24
N PRO A 72 11.32 -2.83 -4.30
CA PRO A 72 11.32 -1.50 -3.69
C PRO A 72 10.16 -0.61 -4.13
N ARG A 73 9.70 -0.75 -5.38
CA ARG A 73 8.54 -0.02 -5.91
C ARG A 73 7.26 -0.40 -5.17
N LEU A 74 7.05 -1.68 -4.89
CA LEU A 74 5.87 -2.15 -4.18
C LEU A 74 5.85 -1.62 -2.75
N ARG A 75 6.99 -1.69 -2.04
CA ARG A 75 7.14 -1.10 -0.70
C ARG A 75 6.84 0.40 -0.67
N TYR A 76 7.22 1.13 -1.70
CA TYR A 76 6.87 2.55 -1.84
C TYR A 76 5.37 2.75 -2.02
N LEU A 77 4.72 1.99 -2.91
CA LEU A 77 3.27 2.08 -3.15
C LEU A 77 2.46 1.73 -1.89
N ILE A 78 2.86 0.72 -1.12
CA ILE A 78 2.20 0.37 0.15
C ILE A 78 2.29 1.53 1.15
N ARG A 79 3.46 2.17 1.28
CA ARG A 79 3.61 3.36 2.13
C ARG A 79 2.72 4.51 1.67
N GLN A 80 2.63 4.77 0.37
CA GLN A 80 1.71 5.78 -0.16
C GLN A 80 0.25 5.46 0.18
N ALA A 81 -0.18 4.21 -0.01
CA ALA A 81 -1.52 3.77 0.35
C ALA A 81 -1.81 3.94 1.84
N ARG A 82 -0.84 3.64 2.73
CA ARG A 82 -0.97 3.84 4.18
C ARG A 82 -1.13 5.32 4.53
N VAL A 83 -0.33 6.20 3.92
CA VAL A 83 -0.48 7.66 4.10
C VAL A 83 -1.87 8.12 3.65
N MET A 84 -2.36 7.63 2.50
CA MET A 84 -3.72 7.94 2.04
C MET A 84 -4.79 7.48 3.04
N GLN A 85 -4.64 6.29 3.62
CA GLN A 85 -5.55 5.77 4.66
C GLN A 85 -5.55 6.64 5.92
N ILE A 86 -4.36 7.05 6.39
CA ILE A 86 -4.23 7.93 7.57
C ILE A 86 -4.92 9.25 7.28
N ASN A 87 -4.62 9.87 6.13
CA ASN A 87 -5.24 11.14 5.74
C ASN A 87 -6.77 11.00 5.67
N LEU A 88 -7.30 9.92 5.10
CA LEU A 88 -8.74 9.67 5.05
C LEU A 88 -9.33 9.50 6.45
N ALA A 89 -8.65 8.79 7.35
CA ALA A 89 -9.10 8.63 8.73
C ALA A 89 -9.11 9.99 9.45
N GLU A 90 -8.05 10.79 9.33
CA GLU A 90 -7.97 12.12 9.95
C GLU A 90 -9.03 13.08 9.39
N LEU A 91 -9.22 13.11 8.06
CA LEU A 91 -10.21 13.99 7.41
C LEU A 91 -11.66 13.67 7.77
N ASN A 92 -11.95 12.45 8.20
CA ASN A 92 -13.30 11.99 8.52
C ASN A 92 -13.45 11.60 10.00
N ASP A 93 -12.57 12.09 10.89
CA ASP A 93 -12.60 11.82 12.34
C ASP A 93 -12.67 10.32 12.69
N GLY A 94 -11.99 9.49 11.91
CA GLY A 94 -11.97 8.03 12.05
C GLY A 94 -13.27 7.33 11.60
N VAL A 95 -14.23 8.07 11.04
CA VAL A 95 -15.50 7.54 10.55
C VAL A 95 -15.41 7.32 9.04
N ASN A 96 -15.88 6.17 8.56
CA ASN A 96 -15.99 5.94 7.12
C ASN A 96 -17.13 6.83 6.54
N PRO A 97 -16.84 7.78 5.61
CA PRO A 97 -17.83 8.70 5.08
C PRO A 97 -18.73 8.09 4.00
N ALA A 98 -18.46 6.86 3.55
CA ALA A 98 -19.25 6.21 2.51
C ALA A 98 -20.72 6.10 2.95
N LYS A 99 -21.64 6.47 2.05
CA LYS A 99 -23.09 6.38 2.26
C LYS A 99 -23.52 4.93 2.49
N HIS A 100 -22.88 4.03 1.77
CA HIS A 100 -23.16 2.61 1.76
C HIS A 100 -22.02 1.86 2.44
N GLN A 101 -22.30 1.32 3.63
CA GLN A 101 -21.29 0.65 4.45
C GLN A 101 -21.55 -0.85 4.39
N ILE A 102 -21.18 -1.50 3.29
CA ILE A 102 -21.54 -2.90 2.99
C ILE A 102 -21.28 -3.88 4.16
N LEU A 103 -20.19 -3.70 4.91
CA LEU A 103 -19.83 -4.54 6.06
C LEU A 103 -20.74 -4.33 7.28
N LYS A 104 -21.41 -3.19 7.38
CA LYS A 104 -22.41 -2.89 8.42
C LYS A 104 -23.84 -3.16 7.93
N ASP A 105 -24.11 -2.82 6.67
CA ASP A 105 -25.44 -2.89 6.07
C ASP A 105 -25.82 -4.35 5.73
N LEU A 106 -24.83 -5.20 5.43
CA LEU A 106 -25.04 -6.62 5.22
C LEU A 106 -24.63 -7.44 6.45
N SER A 107 -25.61 -8.09 7.06
CA SER A 107 -25.42 -9.13 8.05
C SER A 107 -26.01 -10.46 7.57
N PHE A 108 -25.31 -11.55 7.89
CA PHE A 108 -25.66 -12.93 7.54
C PHE A 108 -25.65 -13.80 8.79
N LYS A 109 -26.57 -14.75 8.86
CA LYS A 109 -26.58 -15.72 9.96
C LYS A 109 -25.47 -16.75 9.69
N PRO A 110 -24.86 -17.35 10.73
CA PRO A 110 -23.81 -18.36 10.55
C PRO A 110 -24.20 -19.52 9.62
N ASN A 111 -25.50 -19.86 9.57
CA ASN A 111 -26.04 -20.96 8.75
C ASN A 111 -26.64 -20.50 7.41
N SER A 112 -26.45 -19.23 7.01
CA SER A 112 -26.91 -18.75 5.71
C SER A 112 -26.16 -19.47 4.59
N SER A 113 -26.89 -19.86 3.54
CA SER A 113 -26.27 -20.56 2.40
C SER A 113 -25.49 -19.59 1.51
N VAL A 114 -24.41 -20.07 0.89
CA VAL A 114 -23.59 -19.27 -0.04
C VAL A 114 -24.41 -18.65 -1.19
N PRO A 115 -25.37 -19.36 -1.82
CA PRO A 115 -26.20 -18.76 -2.87
C PRO A 115 -27.05 -17.59 -2.37
N GLU A 116 -27.67 -17.72 -1.19
CA GLU A 116 -28.47 -16.64 -0.58
C GLU A 116 -27.61 -15.42 -0.26
N MET A 117 -26.43 -15.65 0.33
CA MET A 117 -25.48 -14.58 0.64
C MET A 117 -25.06 -13.84 -0.63
N THR A 118 -24.69 -14.59 -1.67
CA THR A 118 -24.24 -14.03 -2.96
C THR A 118 -25.35 -13.22 -3.63
N ALA A 119 -26.59 -13.72 -3.62
CA ALA A 119 -27.74 -13.00 -4.18
C ALA A 119 -27.98 -11.67 -3.45
N LYS A 120 -27.89 -11.66 -2.12
CA LYS A 120 -28.04 -10.44 -1.31
C LYS A 120 -26.91 -9.44 -1.55
N VAL A 121 -25.65 -9.90 -1.61
CA VAL A 121 -24.49 -9.05 -1.93
C VAL A 121 -24.61 -8.44 -3.32
N ARG A 122 -24.96 -9.23 -4.36
CA ARG A 122 -25.14 -8.71 -5.72
C ARG A 122 -26.26 -7.69 -5.80
N LYS A 123 -27.40 -7.97 -5.15
CA LYS A 123 -28.51 -7.02 -5.09
C LYS A 123 -28.10 -5.70 -4.42
N TYR A 124 -27.28 -5.77 -3.37
CA TYR A 124 -26.75 -4.60 -2.69
C TYR A 124 -25.81 -3.79 -3.59
N LEU A 125 -24.90 -4.45 -4.31
CA LEU A 125 -23.94 -3.81 -5.21
C LEU A 125 -24.58 -3.34 -6.53
N GLY A 126 -25.77 -3.83 -6.89
CA GLY A 126 -26.43 -3.47 -8.14
C GLY A 126 -25.74 -3.99 -9.41
N VAL A 127 -24.76 -4.91 -9.29
CA VAL A 127 -24.04 -5.51 -10.42
C VAL A 127 -24.53 -6.94 -10.64
N ASP A 128 -25.21 -7.17 -11.75
CA ASP A 128 -25.63 -8.50 -12.19
C ASP A 128 -24.56 -9.21 -13.04
N LEU A 129 -24.81 -10.48 -13.36
CA LEU A 129 -23.87 -11.29 -14.16
C LEU A 129 -23.70 -10.76 -15.58
N VAL A 130 -24.75 -10.18 -16.16
CA VAL A 130 -24.70 -9.65 -17.53
C VAL A 130 -23.78 -8.44 -17.58
N THR A 131 -23.94 -7.51 -16.63
CA THR A 131 -23.07 -6.35 -16.44
C THR A 131 -21.63 -6.78 -16.18
N GLN A 132 -21.40 -7.70 -15.24
CA GLN A 132 -20.07 -8.20 -14.94
C GLN A 132 -19.37 -8.81 -16.17
N ASN A 133 -20.10 -9.60 -16.98
CA ASN A 133 -19.55 -10.24 -18.17
C ASN A 133 -19.37 -9.28 -19.36
N SER A 134 -19.94 -8.07 -19.29
CA SER A 134 -19.79 -7.06 -20.35
C SER A 134 -18.46 -6.31 -20.28
N TRP A 135 -17.74 -6.37 -19.16
CA TRP A 135 -16.45 -5.70 -19.01
C TRP A 135 -15.36 -6.37 -19.85
N SER A 136 -14.69 -5.57 -20.66
CA SER A 136 -13.80 -6.05 -21.72
C SER A 136 -12.47 -6.56 -21.18
N ASN A 137 -12.03 -6.05 -20.03
CA ASN A 137 -10.74 -6.39 -19.42
C ASN A 137 -10.73 -6.13 -17.90
N ALA A 138 -9.65 -6.59 -17.25
CA ALA A 138 -9.49 -6.49 -15.81
C ALA A 138 -9.41 -5.05 -15.27
N ASP A 139 -8.89 -4.09 -16.05
CA ASP A 139 -8.82 -2.68 -15.63
C ASP A 139 -10.21 -2.04 -15.60
N GLU A 140 -11.03 -2.32 -16.62
CA GLU A 140 -12.42 -1.90 -16.67
C GLU A 140 -13.24 -2.50 -15.53
N ALA A 141 -13.09 -3.81 -15.31
CA ALA A 141 -13.75 -4.51 -14.19
C ALA A 141 -13.35 -3.93 -12.83
N PHE A 142 -12.06 -3.63 -12.62
CA PHE A 142 -11.58 -3.05 -11.38
C PHE A 142 -12.17 -1.65 -11.14
N LYS A 143 -12.19 -0.80 -12.17
CA LYS A 143 -12.79 0.54 -12.08
C LYS A 143 -14.28 0.47 -11.76
N ALA A 144 -15.00 -0.43 -12.42
CA ALA A 144 -16.43 -0.63 -12.17
C ALA A 144 -16.69 -1.03 -10.71
N TRP A 145 -16.01 -2.07 -10.21
CA TRP A 145 -16.16 -2.50 -8.82
C TRP A 145 -15.79 -1.42 -7.80
N ARG A 146 -14.72 -0.68 -8.07
CA ARG A 146 -14.30 0.42 -7.19
C ARG A 146 -15.36 1.50 -7.13
N ASN A 147 -15.88 1.96 -8.27
CA ASN A 147 -16.90 3.00 -8.30
C ASN A 147 -18.18 2.56 -7.56
N THR A 148 -18.60 1.30 -7.75
CA THR A 148 -19.75 0.73 -7.01
C THR A 148 -19.58 0.75 -5.49
N LEU A 149 -18.34 0.69 -4.99
CA LEU A 149 -18.05 0.74 -3.55
C LEU A 149 -17.78 2.16 -3.03
N GLU A 150 -17.45 3.11 -3.92
CA GLU A 150 -17.17 4.51 -3.57
C GLU A 150 -18.43 5.39 -3.57
N ASP A 151 -19.44 5.07 -4.38
CA ASP A 151 -20.73 5.79 -4.48
C ASP A 151 -21.63 5.69 -3.22
#